data_AF-A0A654D1E7-F1
#
_entry.id   AF-A0A654D1E7-F1
#
_cell.length_a   1.000
_cell.length_b   1.000
_cell.length_c   1.000
_cell.angle_alpha   90.00
_cell.angle_beta   90.00
_cell.angle_gamma   90.00
#
_symmetry.space_group_name_H-M   'P 1'
#
loop_
_entity.id
_entity.type
_entity.pdbx_description
1 polymer ?
#
loop_
_entity_poly.entity_id
_entity_poly.type
_entity_poly.pdbx_seq_one_letter_code
_entity_poly.pdbx_strand_id
1 'polypeptide(L)'
;MQRIALSLTLLALATSAQASTLRCEKGIASTGDRTTEVASKCGEPIARDMLGYTLDAHGNNEFLVEEWVYGPRNGMNYYLRFEGGRLKSVESKRGS
;
A
#
# COMPACT_ATOMS: atom_id res chain seq x y z
N MET A 1 30.50 -30.87 13.71
CA MET A 1 29.25 -31.04 12.93
C MET A 1 28.08 -30.23 13.50
N GLN A 2 27.93 -30.10 14.84
CA GLN A 2 26.91 -29.27 15.50
C GLN A 2 26.85 -27.79 15.03
N ARG A 3 28.01 -27.17 14.77
CA ARG A 3 28.12 -25.73 14.46
C ARG A 3 27.57 -25.33 13.08
N ILE A 4 27.57 -26.26 12.12
CA ILE A 4 27.08 -26.03 10.75
C ILE A 4 25.55 -26.15 10.72
N ALA A 5 24.98 -27.01 11.56
CA ALA A 5 23.53 -27.18 11.69
C ALA A 5 22.85 -25.93 12.28
N LEU A 6 23.54 -25.20 13.16
CA LEU A 6 23.05 -23.95 13.78
C LEU A 6 23.03 -22.76 12.80
N SER A 7 23.94 -22.70 11.83
CA SER A 7 23.96 -21.62 10.83
C SER A 7 22.89 -21.81 9.74
N LEU A 8 22.51 -23.06 9.42
CA LEU A 8 21.52 -23.35 8.38
C LEU A 8 20.07 -23.10 8.85
N THR A 9 19.81 -23.19 10.16
CA THR A 9 18.49 -22.94 10.74
C THR A 9 18.13 -21.46 10.84
N LEU A 10 19.12 -20.55 10.93
CA LEU A 10 18.87 -19.12 11.09
C LEU A 10 18.47 -18.41 9.77
N LEU A 11 18.76 -19.01 8.61
CA LEU A 11 18.46 -18.41 7.30
C LEU A 11 17.00 -18.63 6.86
N ALA A 12 16.25 -19.50 7.54
CA ALA A 12 14.87 -19.86 7.17
C ALA A 12 13.79 -18.87 7.66
N LEU A 13 14.15 -17.80 8.38
CA LEU A 13 13.20 -16.83 8.95
C LEU A 13 13.01 -15.55 8.11
N ALA A 14 13.54 -15.48 6.88
CA ALA A 14 13.27 -14.35 6.00
C ALA A 14 11.82 -14.40 5.47
N THR A 15 10.87 -13.98 6.30
CA THR A 15 9.49 -13.72 5.88
C THR A 15 9.48 -12.48 4.99
N SER A 16 9.02 -12.61 3.74
CA SER A 16 8.86 -11.50 2.82
C SER A 16 7.65 -10.65 3.21
N ALA A 17 7.88 -9.55 3.91
CA ALA A 17 6.86 -8.52 4.06
C ALA A 17 6.64 -7.85 2.70
N GLN A 18 5.52 -8.15 2.03
CA GLN A 18 5.15 -7.49 0.80
C GLN A 18 4.49 -6.14 1.11
N ALA A 19 5.23 -5.06 0.89
CA ALA A 19 4.71 -3.70 0.93
C ALA A 19 4.38 -3.24 -0.49
N SER A 20 3.13 -2.84 -0.73
CA SER A 20 2.77 -2.17 -1.99
C SER A 20 3.33 -0.75 -1.97
N THR A 21 3.95 -0.32 -3.07
CA THR A 21 4.54 1.02 -3.18
C THR A 21 4.16 1.71 -4.48
N LEU A 22 4.05 3.05 -4.44
CA LEU A 22 3.93 3.92 -5.60
C LEU A 22 5.06 4.94 -5.58
N ARG A 23 5.85 4.99 -6.66
CA ARG A 23 6.85 6.03 -6.86
C ARG A 23 6.19 7.32 -7.34
N CYS A 24 6.52 8.41 -6.67
CA CYS A 24 5.98 9.74 -6.89
C CYS A 24 7.10 10.77 -7.00
N GLU A 25 6.77 11.99 -7.41
CA GLU A 25 7.77 13.03 -7.66
C GLU A 25 8.54 13.42 -6.39
N LYS A 26 7.85 13.48 -5.24
CA LYS A 26 8.42 13.93 -3.97
C LYS A 26 8.77 12.78 -3.01
N GLY A 27 8.67 11.53 -3.47
CA GLY A 27 9.01 10.36 -2.65
C GLY A 27 8.32 9.08 -3.09
N ILE A 28 8.26 8.12 -2.17
CA ILE A 28 7.59 6.82 -2.37
C ILE A 28 6.46 6.69 -1.36
N ALA A 29 5.24 6.52 -1.87
CA ALA A 29 4.09 6.14 -1.07
C ALA A 29 4.11 4.64 -0.83
N SER A 30 3.88 4.21 0.40
CA SER A 30 3.99 2.80 0.82
C SER A 30 2.82 2.42 1.73
N THR A 31 2.49 1.12 1.77
CA THR A 31 1.50 0.60 2.71
C THR A 31 1.75 1.12 4.13
N GLY A 32 0.69 1.61 4.78
CA GLY A 32 0.73 2.23 6.10
C GLY A 32 0.78 3.76 6.10
N ASP A 33 1.23 4.39 5.02
CA ASP A 33 1.25 5.86 4.90
C ASP A 33 -0.15 6.45 5.10
N ARG A 34 -0.22 7.63 5.72
CA ARG A 34 -1.48 8.37 5.84
C ARG A 34 -1.88 9.00 4.51
N THR A 35 -3.18 9.24 4.29
CA THR A 35 -3.69 9.99 3.13
C THR A 35 -2.96 11.31 2.91
N THR A 36 -2.65 12.05 3.98
CA THR A 36 -1.88 13.31 3.94
C THR A 36 -0.43 13.11 3.52
N GLU A 37 0.21 12.03 3.95
CA GLU A 37 1.58 11.69 3.56
C GLU A 37 1.62 11.30 2.09
N VAL A 38 0.66 10.49 1.64
CA VAL A 38 0.52 10.13 0.22
C VAL A 38 0.29 11.37 -0.63
N ALA A 39 -0.62 12.28 -0.24
CA ALA A 39 -0.86 13.53 -0.96
C ALA A 39 0.41 14.41 -1.00
N SER A 40 1.15 14.51 0.10
CA SER A 40 2.41 15.26 0.14
C SER A 40 3.48 14.68 -0.79
N LYS A 41 3.52 13.35 -0.95
CA LYS A 41 4.49 12.64 -1.80
C LYS A 41 4.08 12.64 -3.27
N CYS A 42 2.79 12.50 -3.55
CA CYS A 42 2.24 12.17 -4.87
C CYS A 42 1.43 13.28 -5.54
N GLY A 43 1.13 14.36 -4.82
CA GLY A 43 0.23 15.42 -5.28
C GLY A 43 -1.24 15.04 -5.09
N GLU A 44 -2.13 15.83 -5.69
CA GLU A 44 -3.56 15.50 -5.70
C GLU A 44 -3.84 14.34 -6.68
N PRO A 45 -4.66 13.35 -6.30
CA PRO A 45 -5.13 12.32 -7.22
C PRO A 45 -6.12 12.90 -8.23
N ILE A 46 -6.30 12.20 -9.36
CA ILE A 46 -7.30 12.57 -10.38
C ILE A 46 -8.73 12.24 -9.96
N ALA A 47 -8.90 11.29 -9.04
CA ALA A 47 -10.18 10.93 -8.43
C ALA A 47 -9.99 10.45 -6.99
N ARG A 48 -11.00 10.71 -6.15
CA ARG A 48 -11.15 10.17 -4.79
C ARG A 48 -12.58 9.72 -4.62
N ASP A 49 -12.78 8.43 -4.42
CA ASP A 49 -14.10 7.83 -4.26
C ASP A 49 -14.23 7.20 -2.87
N MET A 50 -15.32 7.52 -2.16
CA MET A 50 -15.72 6.82 -0.95
C MET A 50 -16.45 5.54 -1.37
N LEU A 51 -15.85 4.39 -1.07
CA LEU A 51 -16.37 3.09 -1.51
C LEU A 51 -17.20 2.37 -0.44
N GLY A 52 -17.13 2.83 0.81
CA GLY A 52 -17.95 2.32 1.91
C GLY A 52 -17.12 2.17 3.19
N TYR A 53 -17.37 1.07 3.90
CA TYR A 53 -16.75 0.79 5.19
C TYR A 53 -16.28 -0.66 5.27
N THR A 54 -15.27 -0.92 6.10
CA THR A 54 -14.79 -2.26 6.44
C THR A 54 -14.56 -2.36 7.94
N LEU A 55 -14.43 -3.57 8.48
CA LEU A 55 -14.02 -3.77 9.86
C LEU A 55 -12.50 -3.94 9.97
N ASP A 56 -11.94 -3.58 11.11
CA ASP A 56 -10.57 -3.90 11.47
C ASP A 56 -10.36 -5.43 11.62
N ALA A 57 -9.11 -5.85 11.82
CA ALA A 57 -8.76 -7.26 11.92
C ALA A 57 -9.47 -8.00 13.08
N HIS A 58 -9.96 -7.28 14.09
CA HIS A 58 -10.65 -7.85 15.23
C HIS A 58 -12.18 -7.71 15.15
N GLY A 59 -12.70 -7.05 14.11
CA GLY A 59 -14.13 -6.79 13.97
C GLY A 59 -14.67 -5.67 14.88
N ASN A 60 -13.81 -4.95 15.59
CA ASN A 60 -14.21 -4.03 16.66
C ASN A 60 -14.37 -2.58 16.20
N ASN A 61 -13.68 -2.21 15.12
CA ASN A 61 -13.68 -0.85 14.61
C ASN A 61 -14.10 -0.83 13.15
N GLU A 62 -14.97 0.10 12.78
CA GLU A 62 -15.36 0.35 11.41
C GLU A 62 -14.46 1.44 10.80
N PHE A 63 -13.91 1.17 9.63
CA PHE A 63 -13.02 2.04 8.89
C PHE A 63 -13.63 2.45 7.56
N LEU A 64 -13.61 3.75 7.28
CA LEU A 64 -13.90 4.28 5.97
C LEU A 64 -12.95 3.69 4.94
N VAL A 65 -13.50 3.24 3.81
CA VAL A 65 -12.78 2.74 2.66
C VAL A 65 -12.86 3.76 1.54
N GLU A 66 -11.70 4.25 1.10
CA GLU A 66 -11.58 5.16 -0.03
C GLU A 66 -10.69 4.56 -1.12
N GLU A 67 -10.93 4.93 -2.36
CA GLU A 67 -10.01 4.69 -3.47
C GLU A 67 -9.56 6.01 -4.07
N TRP A 68 -8.25 6.18 -4.19
CA TRP A 68 -7.65 7.33 -4.87
C TRP A 68 -6.99 6.85 -6.15
N VAL A 69 -7.22 7.58 -7.24
CA VAL A 69 -6.67 7.23 -8.55
C VAL A 69 -5.59 8.23 -8.94
N TYR A 70 -4.42 7.72 -9.35
CA TYR A 70 -3.33 8.51 -9.91
C TYR A 70 -3.01 8.05 -11.34
N GLY A 71 -2.54 9.00 -12.16
CA GLY A 71 -2.12 8.74 -13.54
C GLY A 71 -3.15 9.23 -14.57
N PRO A 72 -3.06 8.74 -15.82
CA PRO A 72 -2.11 7.73 -16.29
C PRO A 72 -0.66 8.24 -16.29
N ARG A 73 0.30 7.43 -15.81
CA ARG A 73 1.74 7.67 -15.98
C ARG A 73 2.30 6.56 -16.85
N ASN A 74 2.88 6.90 -18.01
CA ASN A 74 3.36 5.92 -19.00
C ASN A 74 2.27 4.88 -19.40
N GLY A 75 1.02 5.34 -19.52
CA GLY A 75 -0.14 4.50 -19.86
C GLY A 75 -0.69 3.64 -18.71
N MET A 76 -0.23 3.84 -17.48
CA MET A 76 -0.68 3.10 -16.29
C MET A 76 -1.46 4.00 -15.33
N ASN A 77 -2.66 3.57 -14.94
CA ASN A 77 -3.39 4.12 -13.80
C ASN A 77 -3.00 3.37 -12.53
N TYR A 78 -3.00 4.07 -11.39
CA TYR A 78 -2.71 3.52 -10.08
C TYR A 78 -3.90 3.75 -9.15
N TYR A 79 -4.40 2.68 -8.55
CA TYR A 79 -5.56 2.66 -7.67
C TYR A 79 -5.07 2.37 -6.25
N LEU A 80 -5.19 3.37 -5.38
CA LEU A 80 -4.72 3.30 -4.01
C LEU A 80 -5.92 3.09 -3.10
N ARG A 81 -5.95 1.97 -2.38
CA ARG A 81 -7.00 1.68 -1.40
C ARG A 81 -6.58 2.20 -0.03
N PHE A 82 -7.43 3.01 0.59
CA PHE A 82 -7.26 3.45 1.96
C PHE A 82 -8.31 2.82 2.87
N GLU A 83 -7.88 2.44 4.07
CA GLU A 83 -8.77 2.05 5.18
C GLU A 83 -8.43 2.93 6.39
N GLY A 84 -9.42 3.63 6.93
CA GLY A 84 -9.23 4.48 8.11
C GLY A 84 -8.16 5.56 7.91
N GLY A 85 -8.02 6.05 6.66
CA GLY A 85 -7.03 7.04 6.27
C GLY A 85 -5.60 6.53 6.10
N ARG A 86 -5.38 5.21 6.09
CA ARG A 86 -4.06 4.59 5.82
C ARG A 86 -4.05 3.80 4.52
N LEU A 87 -2.97 3.91 3.77
CA LEU A 87 -2.77 3.18 2.51
C LEU A 87 -2.65 1.69 2.79
N LYS A 88 -3.47 0.88 2.12
CA LYS A 88 -3.55 -0.56 2.28
C LYS A 88 -3.00 -1.31 1.09
N SER A 89 -3.37 -0.90 -0.11
CA SER A 89 -2.89 -1.49 -1.34
C SER A 89 -2.66 -0.44 -2.42
N VAL A 90 -1.76 -0.79 -3.34
CA VAL A 90 -1.52 -0.06 -4.58
C VAL A 90 -1.69 -1.06 -5.71
N GLU A 91 -2.67 -0.83 -6.58
CA GLU A 91 -2.88 -1.61 -7.78
C GLU A 91 -2.58 -0.75 -9.02
N SER A 92 -2.11 -1.36 -10.10
CA SER A 92 -1.86 -0.63 -11.35
C SER A 92 -2.53 -1.32 -12.53
N LYS A 93 -3.19 -0.56 -13.40
CA LYS A 93 -3.83 -1.06 -14.62
C LYS A 93 -3.40 -0.25 -15.82
N ARG A 94 -3.07 -0.92 -16.92
CA ARG A 94 -2.83 -0.27 -18.21
C ARG A 94 -4.15 0.22 -18.79
N GLY A 95 -4.19 1.46 -19.27
CA GLY A 95 -5.33 1.95 -20.05
C GLY A 95 -5.51 1.07 -21.30
N SER A 96 -6.73 0.56 -21.50
CA SER A 96 -7.12 -0.18 -22.70
C SER A 96 -7.23 0.72 -23.91
#